data_AF-A0A7S2TTB2-F1
#
_entry.id   AF-A0A7S2TTB2-F1
#
_cell.length_a   1.000
_cell.length_b   1.000
_cell.length_c   1.000
_cell.angle_alpha   90.00
_cell.angle_beta   90.00
_cell.angle_gamma   90.00
#
_symmetry.space_group_name_H-M   'P 1'
#
loop_
_entity.id
_entity.type
_entity.pdbx_description
1 polymer ?
#
loop_
_entity_poly.entity_id
_entity_poly.type
_entity_poly.pdbx_seq_one_letter_code
_entity_poly.pdbx_strand_id
1 'polypeptide(L)'
;CRERPSPNLRPFGMHLGGADETEGLEIKGLPKRKKRERSRGRKNKEADKEKKEKPGTEPTSSKDLAPETKDYEYLDHIADIKFHSWGKDRKSAFEQMVICMFSYMTELDKVDIDEEATIKIKVKGHDEESLLFALLDEFLFRFSVDECLVCRRCYVSKIDFENWTIEAMGFGEKFSLQKHPQGTEIKAITKHDMKIIEKDGAVHVYVVVDI
;
A
#
# COMPACT_ATOMS: atom_id res chain seq x y z
N CYS A 1 22.88 -25.98 -52.03
CA CYS A 1 22.91 -27.44 -51.84
C CYS A 1 21.91 -27.86 -50.76
N ARG A 2 20.76 -28.38 -51.21
CA ARG A 2 19.85 -29.41 -50.64
C ARG A 2 19.71 -29.49 -49.11
N GLU A 3 18.59 -29.07 -48.50
CA GLU A 3 17.27 -29.74 -48.38
C GLU A 3 17.22 -30.99 -47.46
N ARG A 4 16.28 -30.91 -46.50
CA ARG A 4 15.67 -31.87 -45.53
C ARG A 4 15.56 -33.35 -45.99
N PRO A 5 15.38 -34.37 -45.10
CA PRO A 5 14.09 -34.55 -44.40
C PRO A 5 14.07 -35.30 -43.05
N SER A 6 12.93 -35.16 -42.35
CA SER A 6 12.40 -36.00 -41.28
C SER A 6 11.85 -37.35 -41.82
N PRO A 7 11.61 -38.36 -40.95
CA PRO A 7 10.64 -39.40 -41.24
C PRO A 7 9.50 -39.53 -40.21
N ASN A 8 8.32 -39.73 -40.79
CA ASN A 8 7.00 -40.14 -40.31
C ASN A 8 7.02 -41.55 -39.64
N LEU A 9 6.34 -41.78 -38.49
CA LEU A 9 4.95 -42.25 -38.25
C LEU A 9 4.63 -43.77 -38.42
N ARG A 10 4.25 -44.39 -37.28
CA ARG A 10 3.24 -45.48 -36.99
C ARG A 10 3.60 -46.97 -37.32
N PRO A 11 2.78 -47.99 -36.93
CA PRO A 11 1.75 -48.20 -35.86
C PRO A 11 1.95 -49.53 -35.06
N PHE A 12 0.88 -50.06 -34.41
CA PHE A 12 0.66 -51.35 -33.71
C PHE A 12 0.66 -51.23 -32.17
N GLY A 13 -0.33 -51.70 -31.41
CA GLY A 13 -1.55 -52.45 -31.66
C GLY A 13 -2.27 -52.69 -30.31
N MET A 14 -3.59 -52.78 -30.34
CA MET A 14 -4.50 -53.04 -29.20
C MET A 14 -4.32 -54.47 -28.63
N HIS A 15 -4.46 -54.68 -27.31
CA HIS A 15 -5.59 -55.44 -26.68
C HIS A 15 -5.42 -55.69 -25.15
N LEU A 16 -6.45 -55.25 -24.41
CA LEU A 16 -7.23 -55.85 -23.31
C LEU A 16 -6.64 -56.68 -22.15
N GLY A 17 -7.16 -56.35 -20.95
CA GLY A 17 -7.32 -57.20 -19.75
C GLY A 17 -6.47 -56.70 -18.57
N GLY A 18 -6.95 -56.41 -17.36
CA GLY A 18 -8.21 -56.65 -16.66
C GLY A 18 -7.89 -56.85 -15.16
N ALA A 19 -8.79 -56.43 -14.27
CA ALA A 19 -8.79 -56.53 -12.79
C ALA A 19 -7.87 -55.52 -12.04
N ASP A 20 -8.41 -54.50 -11.37
CA ASP A 20 -9.17 -54.49 -10.10
C ASP A 20 -8.22 -54.37 -8.90
N GLU A 21 -8.14 -53.17 -8.35
CA GLU A 21 -7.90 -52.92 -6.92
C GLU A 21 -8.21 -51.43 -6.63
N THR A 22 -9.41 -51.21 -6.09
CA THR A 22 -9.90 -49.92 -5.60
C THR A 22 -9.55 -49.75 -4.13
N GLU A 23 -8.62 -48.84 -3.82
CA GLU A 23 -8.50 -48.14 -2.54
C GLU A 23 -8.08 -46.70 -2.89
N GLY A 24 -8.76 -45.61 -2.56
CA GLY A 24 -9.51 -45.30 -1.36
C GLY A 24 -9.01 -43.95 -0.84
N LEU A 25 -9.15 -42.86 -1.62
CA LEU A 25 -8.88 -41.50 -1.15
C LEU A 25 -10.09 -40.60 -1.42
N GLU A 26 -10.83 -40.39 -0.34
CA GLU A 26 -12.08 -39.66 -0.23
C GLU A 26 -11.85 -38.15 -0.38
N ILE A 27 -12.39 -37.57 -1.45
CA ILE A 27 -12.41 -36.12 -1.67
C ILE A 27 -13.48 -35.52 -0.74
N LYS A 28 -13.05 -34.85 0.34
CA LYS A 28 -13.96 -34.08 1.21
C LYS A 28 -14.56 -32.91 0.44
N GLY A 29 -15.81 -33.06 0.03
CA GLY A 29 -16.60 -32.01 -0.61
C GLY A 29 -16.86 -30.82 0.32
N LEU A 30 -16.77 -29.61 -0.24
CA LEU A 30 -17.15 -28.37 0.42
C LEU A 30 -18.64 -28.38 0.85
N PRO A 31 -18.98 -27.83 2.03
CA PRO A 31 -20.36 -27.81 2.51
C PRO A 31 -21.26 -26.91 1.64
N LYS A 32 -22.44 -27.45 1.26
CA LYS A 32 -23.46 -26.73 0.49
C LYS A 32 -24.19 -25.68 1.35
N ARG A 33 -24.39 -24.50 0.74
CA ARG A 33 -25.17 -23.32 1.17
C ARG A 33 -26.46 -23.65 1.95
N LYS A 34 -26.69 -22.96 3.07
CA LYS A 34 -28.03 -22.82 3.67
C LYS A 34 -28.84 -21.71 2.98
N LYS A 35 -30.02 -22.08 2.49
CA LYS A 35 -31.05 -21.19 1.94
C LYS A 35 -31.66 -20.38 3.10
N ARG A 36 -31.52 -19.05 3.08
CA ARG A 36 -32.17 -18.16 4.06
C ARG A 36 -33.63 -17.95 3.62
N GLU A 37 -34.57 -18.32 4.48
CA GLU A 37 -36.00 -18.11 4.29
C GLU A 37 -36.36 -16.62 4.20
N ARG A 38 -37.29 -16.30 3.29
CA ARG A 38 -37.91 -14.97 3.15
C ARG A 38 -39.12 -14.89 4.08
N SER A 39 -39.04 -14.09 5.14
CA SER A 39 -40.22 -13.60 5.87
C SER A 39 -40.51 -12.14 5.50
N ARG A 40 -41.74 -11.90 5.04
CA ARG A 40 -42.31 -10.62 4.61
C ARG A 40 -42.73 -9.75 5.81
N GLY A 41 -42.67 -8.43 5.60
CA GLY A 41 -43.31 -7.37 6.42
C GLY A 41 -42.34 -6.71 7.40
N ARG A 42 -42.22 -5.39 7.54
CA ARG A 42 -43.16 -4.27 7.30
C ARG A 42 -42.33 -2.98 7.17
N LYS A 43 -42.77 -2.06 6.32
CA LYS A 43 -42.17 -0.72 6.10
C LYS A 43 -42.09 0.06 7.42
N ASN A 44 -40.97 0.75 7.65
CA ASN A 44 -40.94 2.05 8.32
C ASN A 44 -39.91 2.95 7.61
N LYS A 45 -40.42 4.09 7.14
CA LYS A 45 -39.64 5.27 6.74
C LYS A 45 -39.07 5.88 8.02
N GLU A 46 -37.81 6.29 8.03
CA GLU A 46 -37.40 7.58 8.60
C GLU A 46 -35.90 7.84 8.48
N ALA A 47 -35.62 9.07 8.05
CA ALA A 47 -34.42 9.87 8.27
C ALA A 47 -33.08 9.31 7.77
N ASP A 48 -32.75 9.76 6.56
CA ASP A 48 -31.38 10.00 6.11
C ASP A 48 -30.69 10.94 7.13
N LYS A 49 -29.95 10.33 8.07
CA LYS A 49 -29.02 11.05 8.94
C LYS A 49 -27.66 10.97 8.28
N GLU A 50 -27.44 11.95 7.41
CA GLU A 50 -26.15 12.53 7.10
C GLU A 50 -25.26 12.49 8.35
N LYS A 51 -24.32 11.54 8.39
CA LYS A 51 -23.28 11.52 9.42
C LYS A 51 -22.36 12.69 9.12
N LYS A 52 -22.71 13.84 9.70
CA LYS A 52 -21.76 14.93 9.91
C LYS A 52 -20.56 14.35 10.65
N GLU A 53 -19.46 14.20 9.94
CA GLU A 53 -18.15 14.14 10.56
C GLU A 53 -18.06 15.37 11.46
N LYS A 54 -17.92 15.13 12.78
CA LYS A 54 -17.55 16.18 13.70
C LYS A 54 -16.19 16.70 13.25
N PRO A 55 -15.92 18.01 13.26
CA PRO A 55 -14.59 18.53 12.95
C PRO A 55 -13.61 17.87 13.93
N GLY A 56 -12.78 16.99 13.38
CA GLY A 56 -11.82 16.21 14.15
C GLY A 56 -10.79 17.14 14.76
N THR A 57 -10.57 17.00 16.05
CA THR A 57 -9.41 17.58 16.73
C THR A 57 -8.17 17.07 16.00
N GLU A 58 -7.39 17.97 15.39
CA GLU A 58 -6.08 17.61 14.82
C GLU A 58 -5.25 16.92 15.90
N PRO A 59 -4.60 15.78 15.64
CA PRO A 59 -3.72 15.17 16.61
C PRO A 59 -2.57 16.13 16.89
N THR A 60 -2.50 16.60 18.13
CA THR A 60 -1.37 17.39 18.64
C THR A 60 -0.23 16.49 19.13
N SER A 61 -0.45 15.18 19.19
CA SER A 61 0.56 14.20 19.58
C SER A 61 0.48 12.94 18.73
N SER A 62 1.66 12.38 18.44
CA SER A 62 1.83 11.07 17.81
C SER A 62 1.17 9.90 18.57
N LYS A 63 0.88 10.06 19.87
CA LYS A 63 0.23 9.04 20.73
C LYS A 63 -1.25 8.87 20.44
N ASP A 64 -1.88 9.84 19.79
CA ASP A 64 -3.28 9.77 19.39
C ASP A 64 -3.46 8.97 18.08
N LEU A 65 -2.35 8.63 17.41
CA LEU A 65 -2.34 7.85 16.18
C LEU A 65 -2.47 6.35 16.49
N ALA A 66 -2.96 5.61 15.49
CA ALA A 66 -2.99 4.16 15.51
C ALA A 66 -1.61 3.56 15.84
N PRO A 67 -1.55 2.32 16.38
CA PRO A 67 -0.29 1.64 16.65
C PRO A 67 0.58 1.56 15.41
N GLU A 68 1.91 1.57 15.62
CA GLU A 68 2.89 1.44 14.55
C GLU A 68 2.72 0.08 13.86
N THR A 69 2.34 0.10 12.59
CA THR A 69 2.32 -1.06 11.72
C THR A 69 3.31 -0.84 10.58
N LYS A 70 4.00 -1.91 10.17
CA LYS A 70 4.87 -1.92 9.00
C LYS A 70 4.09 -2.53 7.84
N ASP A 71 3.17 -1.75 7.29
CA ASP A 71 2.27 -2.15 6.20
C ASP A 71 2.84 -1.75 4.83
N TYR A 72 4.10 -2.13 4.61
CA TYR A 72 4.82 -1.88 3.38
C TYR A 72 5.89 -2.95 3.12
N GLU A 73 6.31 -3.05 1.86
CA GLU A 73 7.40 -3.90 1.40
C GLU A 73 8.16 -3.25 0.25
N TYR A 74 9.34 -3.78 -0.03
CA TYR A 74 10.21 -3.36 -1.12
C TYR A 74 10.23 -4.46 -2.18
N LEU A 75 10.00 -4.07 -3.44
CA LEU A 75 9.95 -4.95 -4.58
C LEU A 75 11.07 -4.58 -5.56
N ASP A 76 11.78 -5.58 -6.06
CA ASP A 76 12.78 -5.37 -7.10
C ASP A 76 12.13 -4.81 -8.37
N HIS A 77 12.75 -3.79 -8.94
CA HIS A 77 12.33 -3.17 -10.18
C HIS A 77 13.49 -3.10 -11.16
N ILE A 78 13.19 -3.08 -12.46
CA ILE A 78 14.21 -3.05 -13.53
C ILE A 78 14.97 -1.72 -13.63
N ALA A 79 14.48 -0.67 -12.96
CA ALA A 79 15.12 0.65 -12.92
C ALA A 79 15.91 0.78 -11.61
N ASP A 80 15.20 0.88 -10.49
CA ASP A 80 15.75 1.07 -9.15
C ASP A 80 14.99 0.18 -8.14
N ILE A 81 14.19 0.77 -7.26
CA ILE A 81 13.38 0.06 -6.28
C ILE A 81 11.91 0.48 -6.40
N LYS A 82 10.99 -0.48 -6.20
CA LYS A 82 9.56 -0.21 -6.10
C LYS A 82 9.11 -0.37 -4.65
N PHE A 83 8.49 0.68 -4.13
CA PHE A 83 7.80 0.66 -2.85
C PHE A 83 6.38 0.18 -3.05
N HIS A 84 5.92 -0.67 -2.13
CA HIS A 84 4.54 -1.10 -2.03
C HIS A 84 4.06 -0.87 -0.61
N SER A 85 2.97 -0.14 -0.42
CA SER A 85 2.29 0.00 0.87
C SER A 85 0.82 -0.39 0.76
N TRP A 86 0.21 -0.73 1.89
CA TRP A 86 -1.22 -1.00 1.97
C TRP A 86 -1.86 -0.36 3.20
N GLY A 87 -3.18 -0.18 3.13
CA GLY A 87 -3.97 0.37 4.22
C GLY A 87 -5.45 0.02 4.09
N LYS A 88 -6.20 0.20 5.17
CA LYS A 88 -7.67 0.01 5.18
C LYS A 88 -8.40 1.04 4.31
N ASP A 89 -7.76 2.17 4.06
CA ASP A 89 -8.24 3.31 3.29
C ASP A 89 -7.07 4.04 2.62
N ARG A 90 -7.37 4.98 1.72
CA ARG A 90 -6.35 5.77 1.00
C ARG A 90 -5.43 6.53 1.94
N LYS A 91 -5.97 7.07 3.04
CA LYS A 91 -5.21 7.82 4.05
C LYS A 91 -4.12 6.95 4.65
N SER A 92 -4.49 5.80 5.22
CA SER A 92 -3.55 4.87 5.83
C SER A 92 -2.54 4.32 4.83
N ALA A 93 -2.94 4.02 3.59
CA ALA A 93 -1.99 3.55 2.58
C ALA A 93 -0.96 4.64 2.20
N PHE A 94 -1.39 5.91 2.11
CA PHE A 94 -0.49 7.04 1.82
C PHE A 94 0.43 7.35 3.01
N GLU A 95 -0.08 7.31 4.24
CA GLU A 95 0.72 7.41 5.47
C GLU A 95 1.83 6.36 5.48
N GLN A 96 1.47 5.10 5.21
CA GLN A 96 2.41 3.98 5.15
C GLN A 96 3.43 4.12 4.02
N MET A 97 3.06 4.73 2.89
CA MET A 97 4.00 5.00 1.80
C MET A 97 5.07 6.03 2.22
N VAL A 98 4.69 7.07 2.98
CA VAL A 98 5.65 8.03 3.55
C VAL A 98 6.61 7.33 4.52
N ILE A 99 6.09 6.44 5.37
CA ILE A 99 6.92 5.67 6.31
C ILE A 99 7.84 4.67 5.59
N CYS A 100 7.34 4.02 4.54
CA CYS A 100 8.12 3.12 3.70
C CYS A 100 9.36 3.81 3.12
N MET A 101 9.18 5.04 2.61
CA MET A 101 10.24 5.90 2.09
C MET A 101 11.31 6.20 3.15
N PHE A 102 10.91 6.72 4.31
CA PHE A 102 11.88 7.05 5.37
C PHE A 102 12.56 5.81 5.97
N SER A 103 11.85 4.68 6.06
CA SER A 103 12.44 3.42 6.53
C SER A 103 13.47 2.84 5.57
N TYR A 104 13.45 3.23 4.29
CA TYR A 104 14.47 2.84 3.33
C TYR A 104 15.75 3.68 3.50
N MET A 105 15.59 4.94 3.93
CA MET A 105 16.69 5.87 4.17
C MET A 105 17.42 5.64 5.49
N THR A 106 16.72 5.21 6.55
CA THR A 106 17.30 4.97 7.87
C THR A 106 16.44 4.05 8.74
N GLU A 107 17.05 3.46 9.77
CA GLU A 107 16.33 2.68 10.78
C GLU A 107 15.42 3.58 11.63
N LEU A 108 14.11 3.54 11.39
CA LEU A 108 13.11 4.35 12.11
C LEU A 108 12.97 4.00 13.59
N ASP A 109 13.38 2.79 14.01
CA ASP A 109 13.30 2.38 15.40
C ASP A 109 14.24 3.22 16.31
N LYS A 110 15.28 3.84 15.72
CA LYS A 110 16.21 4.76 16.39
C LYS A 110 15.79 6.23 16.33
N VAL A 111 14.76 6.53 15.53
CA VAL A 111 14.19 7.87 15.39
C VAL A 111 13.19 8.07 16.52
N ASP A 112 13.44 9.04 17.38
CA ASP A 112 12.50 9.46 18.41
C ASP A 112 11.47 10.41 17.80
N ILE A 113 10.29 10.48 18.45
CA ILE A 113 9.26 11.43 18.06
C ILE A 113 9.39 12.67 18.94
N ASP A 114 9.85 13.76 18.33
CA ASP A 114 9.78 15.09 18.92
C ASP A 114 8.47 15.75 18.48
N GLU A 115 7.53 15.89 19.41
CA GLU A 115 6.22 16.50 19.14
C GLU A 115 6.35 17.99 18.73
N GLU A 116 7.42 18.67 19.14
CA GLU A 116 7.70 20.06 18.76
C GLU A 116 8.23 20.17 17.33
N ALA A 117 8.81 19.10 16.78
CA ALA A 117 9.37 19.02 15.43
C ALA A 117 8.37 18.48 14.39
N THR A 118 7.07 18.58 14.65
CA THR A 118 6.03 18.09 13.72
C THR A 118 5.97 18.95 12.47
N ILE A 119 6.23 18.34 11.30
CA ILE A 119 6.04 19.00 10.00
C ILE A 119 4.58 18.90 9.60
N LYS A 120 3.96 20.03 9.26
CA LYS A 120 2.64 20.08 8.63
C LYS A 120 2.78 20.51 7.18
N ILE A 121 2.28 19.70 6.26
CA ILE A 121 2.31 20.01 4.82
C ILE A 121 0.92 20.04 4.23
N LYS A 122 0.77 20.88 3.21
CA LYS A 122 -0.42 20.96 2.38
C LYS A 122 0.00 21.02 0.92
N VAL A 123 -0.34 19.98 0.18
CA VAL A 123 0.07 19.82 -1.21
C VAL A 123 -1.14 19.81 -2.14
N LYS A 124 -0.90 20.09 -3.42
CA LYS A 124 -1.92 20.06 -4.48
C LYS A 124 -1.48 19.17 -5.63
N GLY A 125 -2.46 18.54 -6.26
CA GLY A 125 -2.32 17.72 -7.46
C GLY A 125 -3.37 18.07 -8.50
N HIS A 126 -3.51 17.21 -9.51
CA HIS A 126 -4.54 17.30 -10.55
C HIS A 126 -5.31 15.99 -10.74
N ASP A 127 -4.81 14.91 -10.15
CA ASP A 127 -5.42 13.59 -10.05
C ASP A 127 -4.86 12.89 -8.80
N GLU A 128 -5.31 11.67 -8.56
CA GLU A 128 -4.98 10.91 -7.35
C GLU A 128 -3.48 10.54 -7.28
N GLU A 129 -2.90 10.11 -8.40
CA GLU A 129 -1.48 9.75 -8.49
C GLU A 129 -0.60 10.99 -8.29
N SER A 130 -1.00 12.12 -8.87
CA SER A 130 -0.29 13.39 -8.75
C SER A 130 -0.37 13.97 -7.33
N LEU A 131 -1.45 13.68 -6.61
CA LEU A 131 -1.57 14.00 -5.19
C LEU A 131 -0.58 13.19 -4.34
N LEU A 132 -0.52 11.88 -4.57
CA LEU A 132 0.45 11.01 -3.89
C LEU A 132 1.89 11.42 -4.22
N PHE A 133 2.16 11.69 -5.50
CA PHE A 133 3.47 12.21 -5.93
C PHE A 133 3.84 13.48 -5.18
N ALA A 134 2.97 14.49 -5.17
CA ALA A 134 3.24 15.77 -4.52
C ALA A 134 3.43 15.60 -3.00
N LEU A 135 2.71 14.66 -2.38
CA LEU A 135 2.87 14.35 -0.96
C LEU A 135 4.27 13.79 -0.65
N LEU A 136 4.69 12.78 -1.41
CA LEU A 136 6.00 12.13 -1.20
C LEU A 136 7.15 13.08 -1.56
N ASP A 137 7.01 13.83 -2.64
CA ASP A 137 8.00 14.80 -3.10
C ASP A 137 8.21 15.94 -2.08
N GLU A 138 7.14 16.46 -1.47
CA GLU A 138 7.26 17.46 -0.41
C GLU A 138 7.97 16.89 0.83
N PHE A 139 7.63 15.67 1.28
CA PHE A 139 8.34 15.04 2.41
C PHE A 139 9.82 14.79 2.09
N LEU A 140 10.13 14.35 0.87
CA LEU A 140 11.50 14.15 0.41
C LEU A 140 12.26 15.49 0.38
N PHE A 141 11.64 16.55 -0.14
CA PHE A 141 12.22 17.89 -0.17
C PHE A 141 12.53 18.42 1.25
N ARG A 142 11.59 18.24 2.20
CA ARG A 142 11.77 18.64 3.60
C ARG A 142 12.94 17.93 4.28
N PHE A 143 13.15 16.66 3.94
CA PHE A 143 14.31 15.91 4.39
C PHE A 143 15.61 16.39 3.73
N SER A 144 15.63 16.53 2.41
CA SER A 144 16.88 16.77 1.67
C SER A 144 17.37 18.22 1.69
N VAL A 145 16.49 19.21 1.84
CA VAL A 145 16.83 20.63 1.65
C VAL A 145 16.60 21.50 2.89
N ASP A 146 15.51 21.29 3.62
CA ASP A 146 15.03 22.26 4.62
C ASP A 146 15.41 21.86 6.06
N GLU A 147 14.79 20.81 6.57
CA GLU A 147 14.75 20.52 8.01
C GLU A 147 15.59 19.30 8.39
N CYS A 148 15.97 18.47 7.41
CA CYS A 148 16.56 17.14 7.62
C CYS A 148 15.71 16.29 8.57
N LEU A 149 14.39 16.48 8.58
CA LEU A 149 13.50 15.73 9.45
C LEU A 149 13.25 14.33 8.87
N VAL A 150 13.46 13.30 9.68
CA VAL A 150 13.01 11.94 9.37
C VAL A 150 11.71 11.68 10.10
N CYS A 151 10.66 11.33 9.35
CA CYS A 151 9.37 11.01 9.95
C CYS A 151 9.32 9.53 10.34
N ARG A 152 9.10 9.26 11.63
CA ARG A 152 8.77 7.92 12.15
C ARG A 152 7.29 7.62 12.04
N ARG A 153 6.43 8.65 12.13
CA ARG A 153 4.98 8.54 11.94
C ARG A 153 4.49 9.61 10.96
N CYS A 154 3.44 9.27 10.24
CA CYS A 154 2.78 10.16 9.31
C CYS A 154 1.27 10.05 9.54
N TYR A 155 0.58 11.18 9.45
CA TYR A 155 -0.87 11.27 9.58
C TYR A 155 -1.44 12.16 8.48
N VAL A 156 -2.34 11.61 7.67
CA VAL A 156 -3.06 12.33 6.63
C VAL A 156 -4.38 12.82 7.21
N SER A 157 -4.43 14.11 7.56
CA SER A 157 -5.63 14.71 8.16
C SER A 157 -6.80 14.75 7.17
N LYS A 158 -6.55 15.18 5.94
CA LYS A 158 -7.57 15.37 4.91
C LYS A 158 -7.06 15.06 3.51
N ILE A 159 -7.90 14.39 2.73
CA ILE A 159 -7.76 14.27 1.27
C ILE A 159 -9.02 14.87 0.65
N ASP A 160 -8.85 15.88 -0.19
CA ASP A 160 -9.92 16.55 -0.93
C ASP A 160 -9.78 16.20 -2.42
N PHE A 161 -10.66 15.34 -2.91
CA PHE A 161 -10.67 14.89 -4.31
C PHE A 161 -11.37 15.88 -5.26
N GLU A 162 -12.12 16.86 -4.74
CA GLU A 162 -12.74 17.89 -5.57
C GLU A 162 -11.72 18.96 -5.94
N ASN A 163 -10.89 19.35 -4.97
CA ASN A 163 -9.86 20.37 -5.14
C ASN A 163 -8.46 19.79 -5.37
N TRP A 164 -8.33 18.46 -5.39
CA TRP A 164 -7.07 17.73 -5.46
C TRP A 164 -6.02 18.26 -4.47
N THR A 165 -6.36 18.23 -3.18
CA THR A 165 -5.43 18.65 -2.10
C THR A 165 -5.29 17.61 -1.00
N ILE A 166 -4.08 17.48 -0.45
CA ILE A 166 -3.81 16.66 0.74
C ILE A 166 -3.21 17.54 1.84
N GLU A 167 -3.66 17.30 3.06
CA GLU A 167 -3.07 17.83 4.29
C GLU A 167 -2.54 16.67 5.12
N ALA A 168 -1.27 16.75 5.53
CA ALA A 168 -0.60 15.69 6.27
C ALA A 168 0.37 16.25 7.32
N MET A 169 0.68 15.43 8.32
CA MET A 169 1.60 15.71 9.40
C MET A 169 2.64 14.60 9.52
N GLY A 170 3.92 14.97 9.57
CA GLY A 170 5.04 14.07 9.83
C GLY A 170 5.59 14.28 11.23
N PHE A 171 5.76 13.19 11.98
CA PHE A 171 6.28 13.20 13.34
C PHE A 171 7.59 12.42 13.38
N GLY A 172 8.61 13.00 13.99
CA GLY A 172 9.93 12.38 14.10
C GLY A 172 10.93 13.37 14.66
N GLU A 173 12.17 13.30 14.21
CA GLU A 173 13.23 14.19 14.68
C GLU A 173 14.23 14.50 13.56
N LYS A 174 15.12 15.45 13.84
CA LYS A 174 16.19 15.81 12.91
C LYS A 174 17.19 14.66 12.73
N PHE A 175 17.54 14.38 11.49
CA PHE A 175 18.51 13.37 11.13
C PHE A 175 19.90 13.70 11.69
N SER A 176 20.53 12.73 12.35
CA SER A 176 21.88 12.85 12.87
C SER A 176 22.68 11.59 12.54
N LEU A 177 23.82 11.75 11.86
CA LEU A 177 24.73 10.65 11.52
C LEU A 177 25.30 9.92 12.75
N GLN A 178 25.24 10.54 13.93
CA GLN A 178 25.69 9.89 15.17
C GLN A 178 24.67 8.89 15.73
N LYS A 179 23.38 9.15 15.48
CA LYS A 179 22.27 8.38 16.03
C LYS A 179 21.65 7.44 14.99
N HIS A 180 21.51 7.93 13.77
CA HIS A 180 20.77 7.29 12.69
C HIS A 180 21.73 6.64 11.69
N PRO A 181 21.65 5.32 11.50
CA PRO A 181 22.39 4.64 10.45
C PRO A 181 21.99 5.19 9.09
N GLN A 182 22.98 5.52 8.26
CA GLN A 182 22.74 5.94 6.89
C GLN A 182 22.38 4.71 6.04
N GLY A 183 21.13 4.66 5.59
CA GLY A 183 20.64 3.71 4.60
C GLY A 183 20.92 4.22 3.19
N THR A 184 19.97 4.00 2.29
CA THR A 184 20.08 4.42 0.89
C THR A 184 19.40 5.77 0.69
N GLU A 185 20.12 6.69 0.04
CA GLU A 185 19.56 7.98 -0.36
C GLU A 185 18.51 7.77 -1.46
N ILE A 186 17.42 8.52 -1.40
CA ILE A 186 16.41 8.56 -2.48
C ILE A 186 16.58 9.90 -3.17
N LYS A 187 16.86 9.87 -4.48
CA LYS A 187 17.10 11.06 -5.30
C LYS A 187 15.80 11.71 -5.76
N ALA A 188 14.83 10.89 -6.17
CA ALA A 188 13.57 11.37 -6.71
C ALA A 188 12.45 10.34 -6.60
N ILE A 189 11.23 10.85 -6.40
CA ILE A 189 10.00 10.08 -6.59
C ILE A 189 9.69 10.08 -8.09
N THR A 190 9.19 8.97 -8.63
CA THR A 190 8.77 8.91 -10.03
C THR A 190 7.28 8.60 -10.15
N LYS A 191 6.64 9.17 -11.18
CA LYS A 191 5.29 8.76 -11.59
C LYS A 191 5.29 7.50 -12.46
N HIS A 192 6.45 6.93 -12.77
CA HIS A 192 6.54 5.76 -13.62
C HIS A 192 5.99 4.53 -12.88
N ASP A 193 5.01 3.87 -13.50
CA ASP A 193 4.32 2.70 -12.94
C ASP A 193 3.73 2.92 -11.53
N MET A 194 3.37 4.18 -11.21
CA MET A 194 2.63 4.51 -10.00
C MET A 194 1.23 3.93 -10.10
N LYS A 195 0.77 3.25 -9.04
CA LYS A 195 -0.54 2.58 -9.04
C LYS A 195 -1.20 2.70 -7.68
N ILE A 196 -2.50 2.97 -7.69
CA ILE A 196 -3.36 2.94 -6.51
C ILE A 196 -4.50 1.97 -6.81
N ILE A 197 -4.56 0.86 -6.09
CA ILE A 197 -5.43 -0.28 -6.38
C ILE A 197 -6.24 -0.65 -5.14
N GLU A 198 -7.57 -0.61 -5.26
CA GLU A 198 -8.45 -1.17 -4.23
C GLU A 198 -8.62 -2.68 -4.46
N LYS A 199 -8.18 -3.50 -3.50
CA LYS A 199 -8.24 -4.97 -3.59
C LYS A 199 -8.45 -5.58 -2.20
N ASP A 200 -9.29 -6.61 -2.11
CA ASP A 200 -9.52 -7.39 -0.89
C ASP A 200 -9.93 -6.55 0.35
N GLY A 201 -10.57 -5.40 0.13
CA GLY A 201 -10.97 -4.47 1.18
C GLY A 201 -9.85 -3.57 1.72
N ALA A 202 -8.70 -3.55 1.04
CA ALA A 202 -7.57 -2.68 1.31
C ALA A 202 -7.22 -1.83 0.08
N VAL A 203 -6.51 -0.72 0.32
CA VAL A 203 -5.91 0.13 -0.71
C VAL A 203 -4.44 -0.20 -0.77
N HIS A 204 -3.96 -0.62 -1.95
CA HIS A 204 -2.57 -0.90 -2.25
C HIS A 204 -1.99 0.21 -3.10
N VAL A 205 -0.78 0.66 -2.76
CA VAL A 205 -0.10 1.77 -3.43
C VAL A 205 1.28 1.31 -3.85
N TYR A 206 1.64 1.55 -5.11
CA TYR A 206 2.93 1.20 -5.68
C TYR A 206 3.60 2.46 -6.23
N VAL A 207 4.87 2.67 -5.88
CA VAL A 207 5.66 3.83 -6.32
C VAL A 207 7.07 3.37 -6.66
N VAL A 208 7.61 3.80 -7.80
CA VAL A 208 9.01 3.59 -8.16
C VAL A 208 9.80 4.84 -7.78
N VAL A 209 10.97 4.66 -7.16
CA VAL A 209 11.84 5.75 -6.73
C VAL A 209 13.25 5.56 -7.29
N ASP A 210 13.94 6.67 -7.57
CA ASP A 210 15.35 6.71 -8.00
C ASP A 210 16.24 6.83 -6.75
N ILE A 211 17.28 5.99 -6.66
CA ILE A 211 18.19 5.86 -5.50
C ILE A 211 19.64 6.12 -5.89
#